data_AF-A0A0H5Q1I1-F1
#
_entry.id   AF-A0A0H5Q1I1-F1
#
_cell.length_a   1.000
_cell.length_b   1.000
_cell.length_c   1.000
_cell.angle_alpha   90.00
_cell.angle_beta   90.00
_cell.angle_gamma   90.00
#
_symmetry.space_group_name_H-M   'P 1'
#
loop_
_entity.id
_entity.type
_entity.pdbx_description
1 polymer ?
#
loop_
_entity_poly.entity_id
_entity_poly.type
_entity_poly.pdbx_seq_one_letter_code
_entity_poly.pdbx_strand_id
1 'polypeptide(L)'
;MKQLYFFLTVVLSMLMSLQARADEVLAGLGSELSAPAQLTEGTTVVFYCAGRGGYVKSVENHKVGLRTLETGTPASAAYLWTVCNVEPQADGVKFQLRANDGGLMTNFDGSRRVNTSPGNTAGTFTLTAGTSGGYWSIRDANGMYFNGDAVSGGGENFCGWNEAGGSSDYKIYLPEVKDVRLINTTFFCLDRVTMTPIRTADGDDLILSGRFLTGETVTFPTDDALRYYDLVQYEDGEGELHPASEPCVLPDDAEDEQDFILYYQPWPTVVIECVVGEGEDARVFYSKTVRVAKGDILPLPTKAEIGRGYNLLSTEYDNYVVRGDEVITLVYETVDTFPVKATTIVDGKLAPETQYYYINMDGHYLLMPLPTKSAMTSAPSPWPRRAGTSA
;
A
#
# COMPACT_ATOMS: atom_id res chain seq x y z
N MET A 1 28.47 30.74 12.24
CA MET A 1 28.08 30.59 13.66
C MET A 1 26.75 31.24 14.06
N LYS A 2 26.12 32.16 13.28
CA LYS A 2 24.79 32.72 13.63
C LYS A 2 23.59 31.89 13.12
N GLN A 3 23.79 30.98 12.17
CA GLN A 3 22.72 30.14 11.61
C GLN A 3 22.46 28.86 12.41
N LEU A 4 23.41 28.41 13.24
CA LEU A 4 23.24 27.22 14.10
C LEU A 4 22.34 27.49 15.31
N TYR A 5 22.35 28.72 15.84
CA TYR A 5 21.52 29.10 16.99
C TYR A 5 20.05 29.28 16.66
N PHE A 6 19.69 29.53 15.40
CA PHE A 6 18.30 29.67 14.96
C PHE A 6 17.61 28.30 14.84
N PHE A 7 18.34 27.26 14.43
CA PHE A 7 17.83 25.89 14.42
C PHE A 7 17.60 25.38 15.85
N LEU A 8 18.52 25.69 16.77
CA LEU A 8 18.42 25.27 18.17
C LEU A 8 17.28 25.99 18.94
N THR A 9 16.94 27.25 18.61
CA THR A 9 15.82 27.97 19.25
C THR A 9 14.44 27.59 18.69
N VAL A 10 14.37 27.08 17.45
CA VAL A 10 13.11 26.53 16.89
C VAL A 10 12.79 25.16 17.52
N VAL A 11 13.81 24.32 17.77
CA VAL A 11 13.66 23.06 18.51
C VAL A 11 13.27 23.29 19.98
N LEU A 12 13.87 24.30 20.65
CA LEU A 12 13.58 24.57 22.06
C LEU A 12 12.20 25.19 22.34
N SER A 13 11.53 25.77 21.34
CA SER A 13 10.21 26.37 21.49
C SER A 13 9.05 25.42 21.17
N MET A 14 9.32 24.23 20.59
CA MET A 14 8.35 23.13 20.49
C MET A 14 8.28 22.28 21.77
N LEU A 15 9.22 22.42 22.71
CA LEU A 15 9.28 21.68 23.97
C LEU A 15 8.33 22.21 25.08
N MET A 16 7.42 23.13 24.77
CA MET A 16 6.40 23.53 25.74
C MET A 16 5.16 22.63 25.66
N SER A 17 5.11 21.72 26.64
CA SER A 17 3.94 20.98 27.12
C SER A 17 3.30 19.99 26.15
N LEU A 18 4.06 18.97 25.75
CA LEU A 18 3.50 17.63 25.60
C LEU A 18 3.60 16.98 26.98
N GLN A 19 2.53 17.06 27.78
CA GLN A 19 2.34 16.01 28.77
C GLN A 19 2.28 14.72 27.96
N ALA A 20 3.18 13.76 28.26
CA ALA A 20 3.08 12.40 27.77
C ALA A 20 1.65 11.93 28.02
N ARG A 21 0.84 11.91 26.97
CA ARG A 21 -0.53 11.46 27.05
C ARG A 21 -0.41 9.95 27.00
N ALA A 22 -0.63 9.29 28.13
CA ALA A 22 -0.76 7.84 28.12
C ALA A 22 -1.81 7.48 27.06
N ASP A 23 -1.45 6.58 26.14
CA ASP A 23 -2.39 6.10 25.15
C ASP A 23 -3.20 4.97 25.77
N GLU A 24 -4.50 4.98 25.51
CA GLU A 24 -5.42 3.94 25.98
C GLU A 24 -5.28 2.70 25.09
N VAL A 25 -4.88 1.57 25.65
CA VAL A 25 -4.90 0.28 24.97
C VAL A 25 -6.06 -0.57 25.48
N LEU A 26 -6.78 -1.20 24.55
CA LEU A 26 -7.85 -2.13 24.88
C LEU A 26 -7.24 -3.42 25.45
N ALA A 27 -7.35 -3.63 26.75
CA ALA A 27 -6.88 -4.84 27.43
C ALA A 27 -7.90 -5.98 27.31
N GLY A 28 -9.20 -5.65 27.29
CA GLY A 28 -10.29 -6.62 27.14
C GLY A 28 -11.65 -5.94 26.97
N LEU A 29 -12.66 -6.69 26.54
CA LEU A 29 -14.01 -6.15 26.30
C LEU A 29 -14.75 -5.76 27.59
N GLY A 30 -14.31 -6.21 28.76
CA GLY A 30 -14.97 -5.90 30.02
C GLY A 30 -16.44 -6.36 30.04
N SER A 31 -17.36 -5.46 30.37
CA SER A 31 -18.78 -5.77 30.57
C SER A 31 -19.67 -5.28 29.43
N GLU A 32 -20.78 -5.98 29.15
CA GLU A 32 -21.78 -5.54 28.17
C GLU A 32 -22.67 -4.43 28.75
N LEU A 33 -22.96 -3.41 27.95
CA LEU A 33 -23.86 -2.31 28.30
C LEU A 33 -25.28 -2.85 28.50
N SER A 34 -25.79 -2.73 29.72
CA SER A 34 -27.10 -3.24 30.11
C SER A 34 -28.21 -2.19 30.10
N ALA A 35 -27.87 -0.91 30.18
CA ALA A 35 -28.83 0.19 30.14
C ALA A 35 -28.22 1.48 29.54
N PRO A 36 -29.01 2.34 28.86
CA PRO A 36 -28.50 3.58 28.27
C PRO A 36 -27.89 4.54 29.29
N ALA A 37 -28.38 4.52 30.54
CA ALA A 37 -27.90 5.37 31.62
C ALA A 37 -26.43 5.10 32.04
N GLN A 38 -25.84 3.99 31.60
CA GLN A 38 -24.41 3.71 31.81
C GLN A 38 -23.50 4.48 30.83
N LEU A 39 -24.06 5.06 29.76
CA LEU A 39 -23.32 5.97 28.88
C LEU A 39 -23.37 7.37 29.48
N THR A 40 -22.27 7.76 30.12
CA THR A 40 -22.05 9.09 30.69
C THR A 40 -20.96 9.83 29.93
N GLU A 41 -20.80 11.13 30.19
CA GLU A 41 -19.72 11.91 29.59
C GLU A 41 -18.37 11.26 29.89
N GLY A 42 -17.57 11.01 28.84
CA GLY A 42 -16.24 10.40 28.97
C GLY A 42 -16.24 8.87 29.03
N THR A 43 -17.39 8.19 29.00
CA THR A 43 -17.42 6.72 28.97
C THR A 43 -16.74 6.20 27.69
N THR A 44 -15.72 5.37 27.84
CA THR A 44 -15.11 4.64 26.71
C THR A 44 -15.93 3.40 26.39
N VAL A 45 -16.16 3.12 25.11
CA VAL A 45 -16.97 2.01 24.61
C VAL A 45 -16.35 1.32 23.41
N VAL A 46 -16.73 0.05 23.22
CA VAL A 46 -16.44 -0.74 22.00
C VAL A 46 -17.76 -1.23 21.41
N PHE A 47 -17.95 -1.05 20.10
CA PHE A 47 -19.17 -1.45 19.39
C PHE A 47 -18.96 -2.72 18.58
N TYR A 48 -19.86 -3.69 18.72
CA TYR A 48 -19.89 -4.92 17.92
C TYR A 48 -21.18 -5.00 17.10
N CYS A 49 -21.04 -5.09 15.79
CA CYS A 49 -22.14 -5.27 14.85
C CYS A 49 -22.54 -6.75 14.79
N ALA A 50 -23.69 -7.09 15.40
CA ALA A 50 -24.08 -8.49 15.59
C ALA A 50 -24.48 -9.19 14.29
N GLY A 51 -25.12 -8.48 13.36
CA GLY A 51 -25.59 -9.06 12.10
C GLY A 51 -24.50 -9.29 11.05
N ARG A 52 -23.29 -8.74 11.25
CA ARG A 52 -22.14 -8.96 10.35
C ARG A 52 -21.02 -9.75 11.00
N GLY A 53 -20.68 -9.42 12.24
CA GLY A 53 -19.60 -10.10 12.97
C GLY A 53 -18.29 -9.32 12.98
N GLY A 54 -18.35 -8.03 13.31
CA GLY A 54 -17.18 -7.16 13.36
C GLY A 54 -17.33 -6.02 14.36
N TYR A 55 -16.19 -5.44 14.76
CA TYR A 55 -16.09 -4.34 15.71
C TYR A 55 -15.81 -3.02 14.99
N VAL A 56 -16.44 -1.94 15.44
CA VAL A 56 -16.25 -0.60 14.85
C VAL A 56 -14.85 -0.09 15.18
N LYS A 57 -14.02 0.06 14.15
CA LYS A 57 -12.62 0.51 14.23
C LYS A 57 -12.43 1.80 13.45
N SER A 58 -11.74 2.78 14.03
CA SER A 58 -11.13 3.86 13.26
C SER A 58 -10.02 3.27 12.37
N VAL A 59 -9.99 3.60 11.09
CA VAL A 59 -8.98 3.12 10.14
C VAL A 59 -8.29 4.30 9.47
N GLU A 60 -7.19 4.00 8.78
CA GLU A 60 -6.37 5.00 8.08
C GLU A 60 -7.20 5.96 7.22
N ASN A 61 -6.68 7.18 7.08
CA ASN A 61 -7.33 8.31 6.39
C ASN A 61 -8.67 8.72 7.04
N HIS A 62 -8.75 8.63 8.37
CA HIS A 62 -9.91 9.04 9.17
C HIS A 62 -11.22 8.36 8.78
N LYS A 63 -11.14 7.14 8.24
CA LYS A 63 -12.31 6.34 7.86
C LYS A 63 -12.72 5.46 9.03
N VAL A 64 -13.91 4.87 8.94
CA VAL A 64 -14.41 3.93 9.95
C VAL A 64 -14.82 2.62 9.27
N GLY A 65 -14.47 1.49 9.86
CA GLY A 65 -14.73 0.15 9.32
C GLY A 65 -15.15 -0.85 10.38
N LEU A 66 -15.54 -2.05 9.94
CA LEU A 66 -15.77 -3.20 10.82
C LEU A 66 -14.58 -4.17 10.71
N ARG A 67 -13.98 -4.55 11.83
CA ARG A 67 -12.79 -5.40 11.88
C ARG A 67 -12.87 -6.45 12.99
N THR A 68 -12.10 -7.52 12.87
CA THR A 68 -11.88 -8.49 13.95
C THR A 68 -11.17 -7.81 15.10
N LEU A 69 -11.64 -8.01 16.34
CA LEU A 69 -11.06 -7.35 17.50
C LEU A 69 -9.59 -7.74 17.68
N GLU A 70 -8.76 -6.73 17.98
CA GLU A 70 -7.39 -6.88 18.44
C GLU A 70 -7.32 -6.28 19.85
N THR A 71 -6.55 -6.88 20.75
CA THR A 71 -6.39 -6.42 22.14
C THR A 71 -4.92 -6.46 22.54
N GLY A 72 -4.52 -5.64 23.51
CA GLY A 72 -3.19 -5.67 24.11
C GLY A 72 -2.08 -5.04 23.26
N THR A 73 -2.42 -4.38 22.15
CA THR A 73 -1.48 -3.67 21.28
C THR A 73 -1.89 -2.21 21.10
N PRO A 74 -0.97 -1.29 20.74
CA PRO A 74 -1.33 0.11 20.47
C PRO A 74 -2.41 0.26 19.40
N ALA A 75 -2.41 -0.61 18.38
CA ALA A 75 -3.41 -0.64 17.32
C ALA A 75 -4.84 -0.91 17.83
N SER A 76 -4.97 -1.55 19.01
CA SER A 76 -6.27 -1.83 19.62
C SER A 76 -6.99 -0.56 20.12
N ALA A 77 -6.27 0.54 20.33
CA ALA A 77 -6.85 1.83 20.69
C ALA A 77 -7.84 2.35 19.63
N ALA A 78 -7.68 1.92 18.37
CA ALA A 78 -8.57 2.29 17.28
C ALA A 78 -10.00 1.71 17.39
N TYR A 79 -10.23 0.74 18.30
CA TYR A 79 -11.57 0.23 18.62
C TYR A 79 -12.26 1.02 19.74
N LEU A 80 -11.51 1.88 20.46
CA LEU A 80 -12.00 2.65 21.58
C LEU A 80 -12.67 3.93 21.08
N TRP A 81 -13.89 4.15 21.55
CA TRP A 81 -14.65 5.37 21.30
C TRP A 81 -15.04 6.00 22.62
N THR A 82 -14.74 7.28 22.80
CA THR A 82 -15.22 8.04 23.95
C THR A 82 -16.57 8.66 23.64
N VAL A 83 -17.54 8.41 24.52
CA VAL A 83 -18.85 9.06 24.50
C VAL A 83 -18.72 10.51 24.99
N CYS A 84 -19.27 11.46 24.24
CA CYS A 84 -19.20 12.89 24.56
C CYS A 84 -20.57 13.57 24.35
N ASN A 85 -20.73 14.74 24.94
CA ASN A 85 -21.95 15.57 24.84
C ASN A 85 -23.24 14.76 25.10
N VAL A 86 -23.29 14.11 26.27
CA VAL A 86 -24.38 13.19 26.64
C VAL A 86 -25.64 13.94 27.07
N GLU A 87 -26.77 13.62 26.42
CA GLU A 87 -28.10 14.15 26.72
C GLU A 87 -29.10 12.99 26.91
N PRO A 88 -29.64 12.79 28.13
CA PRO A 88 -30.68 11.78 28.37
C PRO A 88 -31.93 12.05 27.51
N GLN A 89 -32.56 10.98 27.01
CA GLN A 89 -33.83 11.01 26.28
C GLN A 89 -34.86 10.11 26.97
N ALA A 90 -36.14 10.25 26.61
CA ALA A 90 -37.21 9.46 27.21
C ALA A 90 -37.09 7.95 26.95
N ASP A 91 -36.52 7.57 25.81
CA ASP A 91 -36.39 6.20 25.30
C ASP A 91 -34.93 5.79 25.03
N GLY A 92 -33.96 6.58 25.50
CA GLY A 92 -32.57 6.39 25.13
C GLY A 92 -31.61 7.43 25.66
N VAL A 93 -30.46 7.52 25.00
CA VAL A 93 -29.46 8.56 25.27
C VAL A 93 -28.93 9.11 23.95
N LYS A 94 -28.77 10.42 23.89
CA LYS A 94 -28.15 11.12 22.76
C LYS A 94 -26.72 11.48 23.13
N PHE A 95 -25.79 11.31 22.19
CA PHE A 95 -24.36 11.48 22.42
C PHE A 95 -23.61 11.73 21.11
N GLN A 96 -22.32 12.03 21.24
CA GLN A 96 -21.33 12.12 20.17
C GLN A 96 -20.22 11.12 20.45
N LEU A 97 -19.45 10.76 19.42
CA LEU A 97 -18.35 9.82 19.53
C LEU A 97 -17.04 10.46 19.14
N ARG A 98 -16.04 10.30 19.99
CA ARG A 98 -14.66 10.70 19.73
C ARG A 98 -13.79 9.45 19.62
N ALA A 99 -13.03 9.34 18.53
CA ALA A 99 -12.01 8.31 18.39
C ALA A 99 -10.81 8.61 19.29
N ASN A 100 -9.98 7.60 19.56
CA ASN A 100 -8.80 7.75 20.42
C ASN A 100 -7.79 8.80 19.90
N ASP A 101 -7.71 8.99 18.57
CA ASP A 101 -6.91 10.05 17.93
C ASP A 101 -7.44 11.47 18.16
N GLY A 102 -8.59 11.61 18.83
CA GLY A 102 -9.26 12.88 19.13
C GLY A 102 -10.28 13.32 18.08
N GLY A 103 -10.36 12.63 16.94
CA GLY A 103 -11.32 12.93 15.87
C GLY A 103 -12.76 12.65 16.28
N LEU A 104 -13.69 13.56 15.98
CA LEU A 104 -15.13 13.36 16.24
C LEU A 104 -15.79 12.68 15.04
N MET A 105 -16.54 11.61 15.29
CA MET A 105 -17.27 10.89 14.24
C MET A 105 -18.39 11.77 13.69
N THR A 106 -18.46 11.94 12.36
CA THR A 106 -19.53 12.68 11.69
C THR A 106 -20.84 11.90 11.63
N ASN A 107 -21.95 12.58 11.30
CA ASN A 107 -23.15 11.91 10.80
C ASN A 107 -22.82 11.17 9.48
N PHE A 108 -23.68 10.24 9.08
CA PHE A 108 -23.55 9.59 7.77
C PHE A 108 -23.83 10.59 6.65
N ASP A 109 -22.93 10.64 5.68
CA ASP A 109 -23.07 11.47 4.48
C ASP A 109 -23.99 10.81 3.43
N GLY A 110 -24.14 11.47 2.27
CA GLY A 110 -24.93 10.94 1.15
C GLY A 110 -24.39 9.62 0.58
N SER A 111 -23.13 9.28 0.84
CA SER A 111 -22.52 7.98 0.51
C SER A 111 -22.68 6.93 1.62
N ARG A 112 -23.39 7.28 2.69
CA ARG A 112 -23.63 6.47 3.90
C ARG A 112 -22.33 6.15 4.64
N ARG A 113 -21.36 7.05 4.60
CA ARG A 113 -20.07 6.91 5.29
C ARG A 113 -19.95 7.96 6.39
N VAL A 114 -19.15 7.63 7.40
CA VAL A 114 -18.68 8.56 8.42
C VAL A 114 -17.17 8.73 8.27
N ASN A 115 -16.65 9.81 8.86
CA ASN A 115 -15.22 10.02 9.03
C ASN A 115 -14.95 10.63 10.41
N THR A 116 -13.67 10.73 10.77
CA THR A 116 -13.19 11.31 12.03
C THR A 116 -12.18 12.44 11.81
N SER A 117 -12.14 13.05 10.62
CA SER A 117 -11.11 14.04 10.31
C SER A 117 -11.19 15.26 11.24
N PRO A 118 -10.05 15.79 11.71
CA PRO A 118 -10.03 17.00 12.54
C PRO A 118 -10.76 18.18 11.88
N GLY A 119 -11.55 18.91 12.65
CA GLY A 119 -12.29 20.09 12.18
C GLY A 119 -13.66 19.80 11.54
N ASN A 120 -14.01 18.53 11.31
CA ASN A 120 -15.36 18.18 10.86
C ASN A 120 -16.40 18.37 11.96
N THR A 121 -17.64 18.67 11.54
CA THR A 121 -18.77 18.80 12.46
C THR A 121 -19.10 17.44 13.05
N ALA A 122 -19.09 17.37 14.38
CA ALA A 122 -19.43 16.15 15.10
C ALA A 122 -20.85 15.68 14.76
N GLY A 123 -20.97 14.40 14.43
CA GLY A 123 -22.23 13.70 14.33
C GLY A 123 -22.90 13.59 15.69
N THR A 124 -24.20 13.34 15.67
CA THR A 124 -24.98 13.18 16.88
C THR A 124 -25.83 11.93 16.75
N PHE A 125 -25.73 11.07 17.74
CA PHE A 125 -26.26 9.72 17.72
C PHE A 125 -27.23 9.51 18.88
N THR A 126 -28.27 8.73 18.65
CA THR A 126 -29.25 8.33 19.65
C THR A 126 -29.21 6.82 19.80
N LEU A 127 -28.94 6.35 21.01
CA LEU A 127 -29.01 4.94 21.40
C LEU A 127 -30.42 4.63 21.87
N THR A 128 -31.03 3.57 21.33
CA THR A 128 -32.33 3.05 21.74
C THR A 128 -32.27 1.52 21.80
N ALA A 129 -33.26 0.89 22.45
CA ALA A 129 -33.37 -0.56 22.45
C ALA A 129 -33.42 -1.10 21.02
N GLY A 130 -32.63 -2.15 20.75
CA GLY A 130 -32.57 -2.81 19.44
C GLY A 130 -33.85 -3.59 19.13
N THR A 131 -33.90 -4.14 17.92
CA THR A 131 -35.07 -4.92 17.48
C THR A 131 -35.12 -6.31 18.11
N SER A 132 -33.97 -6.79 18.57
CA SER A 132 -33.81 -8.04 19.30
C SER A 132 -33.44 -7.77 20.76
N GLY A 133 -33.97 -8.57 21.69
CA GLY A 133 -33.68 -8.43 23.11
C GLY A 133 -32.18 -8.54 23.40
N GLY A 134 -31.64 -7.62 24.20
CA GLY A 134 -30.21 -7.56 24.54
C GLY A 134 -29.33 -6.87 23.50
N TYR A 135 -29.91 -6.24 22.47
CA TYR A 135 -29.17 -5.45 21.50
C TYR A 135 -29.60 -3.98 21.53
N TRP A 136 -28.77 -3.14 20.93
CA TRP A 136 -29.00 -1.71 20.79
C TRP A 136 -29.08 -1.28 19.33
N SER A 137 -29.89 -0.27 19.05
CA SER A 137 -29.92 0.45 17.77
C SER A 137 -29.38 1.86 17.97
N ILE A 138 -28.46 2.28 17.09
CA ILE A 138 -27.83 3.60 17.13
C ILE A 138 -28.19 4.34 15.86
N ARG A 139 -28.83 5.50 15.99
CA ARG A 139 -29.31 6.32 14.85
C ARG A 139 -28.68 7.71 14.89
N ASP A 140 -28.21 8.19 13.75
CA ASP A 140 -27.68 9.55 13.63
C ASP A 140 -28.78 10.61 13.44
N ALA A 141 -28.40 11.89 13.40
CA ALA A 141 -29.33 13.00 13.21
C ALA A 141 -29.98 13.04 11.81
N ASN A 142 -29.37 12.41 10.80
CA ASN A 142 -29.93 12.27 9.45
C ASN A 142 -30.93 11.12 9.36
N GLY A 143 -31.09 10.37 10.44
CA GLY A 143 -32.02 9.27 10.56
C GLY A 143 -31.46 7.93 10.11
N MET A 144 -30.15 7.84 9.86
CA MET A 144 -29.43 6.65 9.44
C MET A 144 -28.96 5.84 10.65
N TYR A 145 -29.18 4.53 10.62
CA TYR A 145 -28.73 3.59 11.63
C TYR A 145 -27.31 3.12 11.37
N PHE A 146 -26.54 2.90 12.42
CA PHE A 146 -25.27 2.17 12.35
C PHE A 146 -25.54 0.80 11.70
N ASN A 147 -24.72 0.41 10.73
CA ASN A 147 -24.86 -0.86 10.03
C ASN A 147 -23.50 -1.36 9.54
N GLY A 148 -23.47 -2.62 9.09
CA GLY A 148 -22.36 -3.21 8.37
C GLY A 148 -22.75 -3.70 6.97
N ASP A 149 -21.90 -3.44 5.99
CA ASP A 149 -22.04 -3.97 4.63
C ASP A 149 -20.89 -4.94 4.30
N ALA A 150 -21.21 -6.01 3.57
CA ALA A 150 -20.21 -6.98 3.15
C ALA A 150 -19.40 -6.40 1.98
N VAL A 151 -18.08 -6.54 1.99
CA VAL A 151 -17.23 -6.09 0.88
C VAL A 151 -16.99 -7.24 -0.08
N SER A 152 -17.23 -7.02 -1.38
CA SER A 152 -16.87 -7.98 -2.44
C SER A 152 -15.34 -8.12 -2.47
N GLY A 153 -14.81 -9.23 -1.96
CA GLY A 153 -13.36 -9.47 -1.81
C GLY A 153 -12.92 -9.88 -0.41
N GLY A 154 -13.83 -9.88 0.57
CA GLY A 154 -13.54 -10.21 1.97
C GLY A 154 -13.44 -8.95 2.83
N GLY A 155 -14.00 -9.02 4.04
CA GLY A 155 -14.06 -7.91 5.00
C GLY A 155 -15.44 -7.25 5.12
N GLU A 156 -15.57 -6.36 6.10
CA GLU A 156 -16.82 -5.70 6.47
C GLU A 156 -16.63 -4.17 6.52
N ASN A 157 -17.56 -3.45 5.90
CA ASN A 157 -17.62 -2.00 5.90
C ASN A 157 -18.56 -1.52 6.99
N PHE A 158 -18.17 -0.51 7.76
CA PHE A 158 -19.12 0.26 8.55
C PHE A 158 -19.84 1.26 7.62
N CYS A 159 -21.17 1.29 7.71
CA CYS A 159 -22.00 2.15 6.87
C CYS A 159 -23.31 2.54 7.56
N GLY A 160 -24.00 3.53 7.00
CA GLY A 160 -25.34 3.91 7.44
C GLY A 160 -26.42 3.09 6.73
N TRP A 161 -27.54 2.83 7.40
CA TRP A 161 -28.73 2.20 6.82
C TRP A 161 -30.03 2.89 7.21
N ASN A 162 -31.08 2.73 6.41
CA ASN A 162 -32.35 3.42 6.65
C ASN A 162 -33.24 2.76 7.70
N GLU A 163 -32.90 1.54 8.14
CA GLU A 163 -33.74 0.69 8.96
C GLU A 163 -32.96 0.11 10.14
N ALA A 164 -33.63 -0.08 11.26
CA ALA A 164 -33.11 -0.77 12.43
C ALA A 164 -33.17 -2.31 12.27
N GLY A 165 -32.41 -3.02 13.10
CA GLY A 165 -32.43 -4.48 13.18
C GLY A 165 -31.44 -5.21 12.27
N GLY A 166 -31.24 -6.50 12.53
CA GLY A 166 -30.31 -7.34 11.77
C GLY A 166 -28.88 -6.80 11.85
N SER A 167 -28.33 -6.34 10.73
CA SER A 167 -27.00 -5.71 10.69
C SER A 167 -26.93 -4.32 11.35
N SER A 168 -28.07 -3.78 11.81
CA SER A 168 -28.15 -2.56 12.62
C SER A 168 -28.33 -2.82 14.12
N ASP A 169 -28.30 -4.08 14.57
CA ASP A 169 -28.28 -4.43 16.00
C ASP A 169 -26.83 -4.55 16.50
N TYR A 170 -26.55 -3.83 17.60
CA TYR A 170 -25.22 -3.74 18.18
C TYR A 170 -25.19 -4.25 19.62
N LYS A 171 -24.10 -4.93 19.97
CA LYS A 171 -23.65 -5.01 21.37
C LYS A 171 -22.68 -3.87 21.63
N ILE A 172 -22.78 -3.27 22.81
CA ILE A 172 -21.87 -2.22 23.26
C ILE A 172 -21.18 -2.74 24.51
N TYR A 173 -19.87 -2.65 24.53
CA TYR A 173 -19.05 -3.08 25.65
C TYR A 173 -18.43 -1.88 26.35
N LEU A 174 -18.34 -1.98 27.67
CA LEU A 174 -17.58 -1.10 28.56
C LEU A 174 -16.22 -1.79 28.78
N PRO A 175 -15.18 -1.43 28.00
CA PRO A 175 -13.93 -2.15 27.94
C PRO A 175 -13.07 -1.98 29.19
N GLU A 176 -12.18 -2.95 29.40
CA GLU A 176 -11.01 -2.79 30.24
C GLU A 176 -9.93 -2.10 29.42
N VAL A 177 -9.53 -0.91 29.86
CA VAL A 177 -8.50 -0.09 29.23
C VAL A 177 -7.28 -0.04 30.13
N LYS A 178 -6.10 -0.16 29.54
CA LYS A 178 -4.83 0.05 30.22
C LYS A 178 -4.17 1.30 29.65
N ASP A 179 -3.79 2.20 30.55
CA ASP A 179 -2.89 3.29 30.22
C ASP A 179 -1.51 2.71 29.95
N VAL A 180 -1.03 2.92 28.73
CA VAL A 180 0.30 2.50 28.33
C VAL A 180 1.12 3.71 27.95
N ARG A 181 2.41 3.63 28.25
CA ARG A 181 3.40 4.57 27.74
C ARG A 181 3.81 4.10 26.35
N LEU A 182 3.58 4.93 25.35
CA LEU A 182 4.10 4.74 24.00
C LEU A 182 5.34 5.57 23.80
N ILE A 183 6.29 5.00 23.08
CA ILE A 183 7.48 5.69 22.61
C ILE A 183 7.25 6.00 21.13
N ASN A 184 7.34 7.27 20.78
CA ASN A 184 7.32 7.70 19.39
C ASN A 184 8.72 7.48 18.80
N THR A 185 8.78 6.84 17.66
CA THR A 185 10.05 6.45 17.05
C THR A 185 10.18 7.03 15.66
N THR A 186 11.33 7.65 15.36
CA THR A 186 11.69 8.12 14.03
C THR A 186 12.78 7.24 13.44
N PHE A 187 12.64 6.86 12.17
CA PHE A 187 13.60 6.03 11.46
C PHE A 187 14.19 6.79 10.28
N PHE A 188 15.48 7.10 10.36
CA PHE A 188 16.24 7.71 9.27
C PHE A 188 16.86 6.62 8.41
N CYS A 189 16.42 6.49 7.16
CA CYS A 189 16.85 5.42 6.27
C CYS A 189 18.04 5.85 5.40
N LEU A 190 19.19 5.22 5.57
CA LEU A 190 20.43 5.54 4.85
C LEU A 190 20.90 4.39 3.97
N ASP A 191 21.46 4.73 2.81
CA ASP A 191 22.22 3.80 1.98
C ASP A 191 23.58 3.53 2.67
N ARG A 192 23.86 2.25 2.97
CA ARG A 192 25.06 1.84 3.71
C ARG A 192 26.36 2.09 2.94
N VAL A 193 26.30 2.13 1.61
CA VAL A 193 27.46 2.29 0.74
C VAL A 193 27.83 3.77 0.62
N THR A 194 26.86 4.63 0.32
CA THR A 194 27.09 6.06 0.13
C THR A 194 26.98 6.87 1.42
N MET A 195 26.38 6.30 2.46
CA MET A 195 26.03 6.98 3.72
C MET A 195 25.12 8.19 3.52
N THR A 196 24.37 8.21 2.43
CA THR A 196 23.38 9.25 2.13
C THR A 196 21.97 8.75 2.43
N PRO A 197 21.03 9.64 2.79
CA PRO A 197 19.64 9.23 2.95
C PRO A 197 19.08 8.60 1.67
N ILE A 198 18.28 7.56 1.84
CA ILE A 198 17.43 7.02 0.77
C ILE A 198 16.30 8.01 0.52
N ARG A 199 15.90 8.16 -0.75
CA ARG A 199 14.90 9.14 -1.16
C ARG A 199 13.59 8.48 -1.56
N THR A 200 12.48 9.15 -1.27
CA THR A 200 11.15 8.79 -1.78
C THR A 200 11.06 9.01 -3.30
N ALA A 201 9.98 8.56 -3.93
CA ALA A 201 9.73 8.79 -5.36
C ALA A 201 9.67 10.29 -5.73
N ASP A 202 9.27 11.13 -4.78
CA ASP A 202 9.17 12.59 -4.94
C ASP A 202 10.50 13.31 -4.69
N GLY A 203 11.55 12.59 -4.27
CA GLY A 203 12.90 13.12 -4.05
C GLY A 203 13.19 13.60 -2.62
N ASP A 204 12.25 13.44 -1.69
CA ASP A 204 12.44 13.78 -0.28
C ASP A 204 13.21 12.69 0.47
N ASP A 205 13.83 13.05 1.60
CA ASP A 205 14.48 12.08 2.49
C ASP A 205 13.46 11.08 3.04
N LEU A 206 13.76 9.78 2.95
CA LEU A 206 12.91 8.75 3.51
C LEU A 206 13.08 8.72 5.04
N ILE A 207 12.09 9.30 5.71
CA ILE A 207 11.95 9.29 7.16
C ILE A 207 10.63 8.61 7.48
N LEU A 208 10.71 7.53 8.24
CA LEU A 208 9.54 6.75 8.66
C LEU A 208 9.31 6.96 10.15
N SER A 209 8.07 6.72 10.61
CA SER A 209 7.73 6.85 12.03
C SER A 209 6.94 5.65 12.51
N GLY A 210 7.13 5.30 13.78
CA GLY A 210 6.43 4.22 14.46
C GLY A 210 6.05 4.62 15.89
N ARG A 211 5.21 3.80 16.52
CA ARG A 211 4.82 3.94 17.93
C ARG A 211 4.84 2.57 18.58
N PHE A 212 5.60 2.43 19.65
CA PHE A 212 5.86 1.13 20.29
C PHE A 212 5.62 1.21 21.79
N LEU A 213 5.25 0.08 22.39
CA LEU A 213 5.21 -0.07 23.85
C LEU A 213 6.62 -0.24 24.40
N THR A 214 6.82 0.15 25.66
CA THR A 214 7.99 -0.32 26.39
C THR A 214 7.94 -1.85 26.55
N GLY A 215 9.11 -2.48 26.48
CA GLY A 215 9.27 -3.93 26.52
C GLY A 215 8.88 -4.65 25.22
N GLU A 216 8.39 -3.92 24.20
CA GLU A 216 8.08 -4.47 22.88
C GLU A 216 9.31 -4.48 21.98
N THR A 217 9.38 -5.49 21.10
CA THR A 217 10.38 -5.52 20.03
C THR A 217 10.00 -4.52 18.93
N VAL A 218 10.91 -3.59 18.64
CA VAL A 218 10.74 -2.63 17.55
C VAL A 218 10.66 -3.37 16.23
N THR A 219 9.55 -3.18 15.52
CA THR A 219 9.39 -3.67 14.16
C THR A 219 9.80 -2.57 13.20
N PHE A 220 10.91 -2.76 12.48
CA PHE A 220 11.38 -1.76 11.52
C PHE A 220 10.40 -1.61 10.35
N PRO A 221 10.03 -0.36 10.00
CA PRO A 221 9.03 -0.12 8.97
C PRO A 221 9.56 -0.42 7.55
N THR A 222 8.65 -0.75 6.65
CA THR A 222 8.93 -0.99 5.22
C THR A 222 8.34 0.12 4.36
N ASP A 223 8.95 0.41 3.21
CA ASP A 223 8.48 1.39 2.23
C ASP A 223 8.83 0.95 0.81
N ASP A 224 8.08 1.41 -0.20
CA ASP A 224 8.34 1.10 -1.61
C ASP A 224 9.72 1.59 -2.08
N ALA A 225 10.24 2.69 -1.52
CA ALA A 225 11.60 3.18 -1.78
C ALA A 225 12.68 2.18 -1.33
N LEU A 226 12.35 1.28 -0.38
CA LEU A 226 13.24 0.25 0.15
C LEU A 226 13.14 -1.08 -0.61
N ARG A 227 12.32 -1.18 -1.67
CA ARG A 227 12.06 -2.43 -2.40
C ARG A 227 13.31 -3.18 -2.89
N TYR A 228 14.40 -2.47 -3.16
CA TYR A 228 15.66 -3.04 -3.66
C TYR A 228 16.81 -2.84 -2.67
N TYR A 229 16.48 -2.93 -1.39
CA TYR A 229 17.40 -2.75 -0.28
C TYR A 229 17.17 -3.83 0.78
N ASP A 230 18.25 -4.26 1.42
CA ASP A 230 18.19 -5.12 2.60
C ASP A 230 18.64 -4.31 3.82
N LEU A 231 17.87 -4.33 4.91
CA LEU A 231 18.33 -3.77 6.18
C LEU A 231 19.48 -4.63 6.72
N VAL A 232 20.64 -4.03 6.97
CA VAL A 232 21.83 -4.76 7.44
C VAL A 232 22.26 -4.37 8.85
N GLN A 233 22.04 -3.12 9.25
CA GLN A 233 22.41 -2.59 10.57
C GLN A 233 21.44 -1.49 10.98
N TYR A 234 21.36 -1.21 12.28
CA TYR A 234 20.71 -0.03 12.80
C TYR A 234 21.55 0.61 13.91
N GLU A 235 21.44 1.93 14.06
CA GLU A 235 21.88 2.69 15.23
C GLU A 235 20.66 2.96 16.09
N ASP A 236 20.72 2.63 17.39
CA ASP A 236 19.64 2.93 18.33
C ASP A 236 19.69 4.37 18.86
N GLY A 237 18.74 4.76 19.71
CA GLY A 237 18.65 6.11 20.26
C GLY A 237 19.81 6.51 21.18
N GLU A 238 20.64 5.56 21.61
CA GLU A 238 21.86 5.82 22.37
C GLU A 238 23.09 5.96 21.48
N GLY A 239 22.94 5.76 20.16
CA GLY A 239 24.02 5.82 19.18
C GLY A 239 24.80 4.52 19.05
N GLU A 240 24.29 3.39 19.58
CA GLU A 240 24.96 2.09 19.48
C GLU A 240 24.57 1.37 18.18
N LEU A 241 25.57 0.80 17.50
CA LEU A 241 25.40 0.09 16.24
C LEU A 241 25.14 -1.40 16.46
N HIS A 242 24.02 -1.87 15.94
CA HIS A 242 23.56 -3.25 16.05
C HIS A 242 23.36 -3.88 14.67
N PRO A 243 23.57 -5.20 14.51
CA PRO A 243 23.20 -5.90 13.30
C PRO A 243 21.67 -6.03 13.18
N ALA A 244 21.13 -5.96 11.96
CA ALA A 244 19.67 -6.04 11.74
C ALA A 244 19.02 -7.36 12.19
N SER A 245 19.83 -8.42 12.39
CA SER A 245 19.37 -9.70 12.94
C SER A 245 19.12 -9.67 14.45
N GLU A 246 19.61 -8.66 15.15
CA GLU A 246 19.43 -8.49 16.58
C GLU A 246 18.11 -7.75 16.86
N PRO A 247 17.21 -8.30 17.69
CA PRO A 247 15.96 -7.63 18.02
C PRO A 247 16.21 -6.44 18.93
N CYS A 248 15.77 -5.25 18.52
CA CYS A 248 15.73 -4.08 19.39
C CYS A 248 14.48 -4.15 20.28
N VAL A 249 14.67 -4.07 21.61
CA VAL A 249 13.57 -3.98 22.58
C VAL A 249 13.69 -2.65 23.29
N LEU A 250 12.62 -1.86 23.31
CA LEU A 250 12.63 -0.58 24.01
C LEU A 250 12.56 -0.82 25.52
N PRO A 251 13.49 -0.30 26.33
CA PRO A 251 13.44 -0.47 27.77
C PRO A 251 12.30 0.37 28.40
N ASP A 252 11.89 0.00 29.62
CA ASP A 252 10.81 0.70 30.34
C ASP A 252 11.14 2.17 30.66
N ASP A 253 12.42 2.50 30.75
CA ASP A 253 12.95 3.83 31.04
C ASP A 253 13.41 4.61 29.80
N ALA A 254 13.21 4.08 28.58
CA ALA A 254 13.51 4.81 27.34
C ALA A 254 12.78 6.16 27.30
N GLU A 255 13.32 7.15 26.59
CA GLU A 255 12.68 8.46 26.44
C GLU A 255 11.36 8.35 25.63
N ASP A 256 10.46 9.34 25.75
CA ASP A 256 9.17 9.34 25.03
C ASP A 256 9.34 9.43 23.51
N GLU A 257 10.50 9.88 23.06
CA GLU A 257 10.92 9.96 21.67
C GLU A 257 12.25 9.22 21.50
N GLN A 258 12.37 8.44 20.43
CA GLN A 258 13.59 7.69 20.09
C GLN A 258 13.87 7.81 18.60
N ASP A 259 15.12 8.08 18.26
CA ASP A 259 15.57 8.17 16.88
C ASP A 259 16.45 6.97 16.55
N PHE A 260 16.21 6.37 15.38
CA PHE A 260 17.01 5.26 14.86
C PHE A 260 17.59 5.65 13.51
N ILE A 261 18.83 5.23 13.25
CA ILE A 261 19.42 5.28 11.92
C ILE A 261 19.43 3.87 11.35
N LEU A 262 18.67 3.64 10.29
CA LEU A 262 18.58 2.35 9.62
C LEU A 262 19.51 2.33 8.41
N TYR A 263 20.46 1.39 8.40
CA TYR A 263 21.40 1.24 7.29
C TYR A 263 21.00 0.10 6.37
N TYR A 264 20.69 0.48 5.15
CA TYR A 264 20.22 -0.40 4.10
C TYR A 264 21.30 -0.64 3.04
N GLN A 265 21.51 -1.90 2.68
CA GLN A 265 22.41 -2.30 1.61
C GLN A 265 21.61 -2.37 0.29
N PRO A 266 21.96 -1.58 -0.75
CA PRO A 266 21.32 -1.70 -2.05
C PRO A 266 21.60 -3.05 -2.68
N TRP A 267 20.59 -3.60 -3.35
CA TRP A 267 20.72 -4.78 -4.19
C TRP A 267 21.62 -4.47 -5.40
N PRO A 268 22.52 -5.40 -5.76
CA PRO A 268 23.29 -5.32 -7.00
C PRO A 268 22.46 -4.99 -8.24
N THR A 269 22.98 -4.09 -9.07
CA THR A 269 22.44 -3.78 -10.39
C THR A 269 23.22 -4.54 -11.46
N VAL A 270 22.52 -5.41 -12.19
CA VAL A 270 23.08 -6.20 -13.28
C VAL A 270 22.51 -5.71 -14.61
N VAL A 271 23.39 -5.31 -15.52
CA VAL A 271 23.02 -4.98 -16.91
C VAL A 271 23.29 -6.20 -17.78
N ILE A 272 22.24 -6.73 -18.40
CA ILE A 272 22.31 -7.88 -19.29
C ILE A 272 22.26 -7.37 -20.72
N GLU A 273 23.33 -7.56 -21.47
CA GLU A 273 23.44 -7.23 -22.89
C GLU A 273 23.37 -8.51 -23.71
N CYS A 274 22.38 -8.61 -24.58
CA CYS A 274 22.26 -9.72 -25.51
C CYS A 274 22.85 -9.31 -26.86
N VAL A 275 23.84 -10.05 -27.31
CA VAL A 275 24.61 -9.76 -28.53
C VAL A 275 24.44 -10.86 -29.57
N VAL A 276 24.59 -10.49 -30.83
CA VAL A 276 24.81 -11.41 -31.95
C VAL A 276 26.18 -11.16 -32.56
N GLY A 277 26.87 -12.23 -32.97
CA GLY A 277 28.26 -12.18 -33.43
C GLY A 277 29.26 -12.33 -32.28
N GLU A 278 30.56 -12.40 -32.61
CA GLU A 278 31.66 -12.58 -31.66
C GLU A 278 32.73 -11.48 -31.85
N GLY A 279 33.45 -11.15 -30.78
CA GLY A 279 34.57 -10.20 -30.83
C GLY A 279 34.15 -8.77 -31.14
N GLU A 280 34.92 -8.08 -32.00
CA GLU A 280 34.70 -6.66 -32.34
C GLU A 280 33.43 -6.41 -33.19
N ASP A 281 32.89 -7.46 -33.81
CA ASP A 281 31.67 -7.37 -34.65
C ASP A 281 30.38 -7.67 -33.86
N ALA A 282 30.48 -7.91 -32.54
CA ALA A 282 29.33 -8.19 -31.69
C ALA A 282 28.39 -6.98 -31.63
N ARG A 283 27.11 -7.21 -31.95
CA ARG A 283 26.07 -6.16 -31.91
C ARG A 283 25.05 -6.45 -30.83
N VAL A 284 24.91 -5.54 -29.86
CA VAL A 284 23.82 -5.56 -28.88
C VAL A 284 22.49 -5.37 -29.61
N PHE A 285 21.57 -6.30 -29.44
CA PHE A 285 20.22 -6.21 -30.00
C PHE A 285 19.14 -6.10 -28.92
N TYR A 286 19.46 -6.44 -27.68
CA TYR A 286 18.58 -6.31 -26.53
C TYR A 286 19.41 -6.02 -25.28
N SER A 287 18.90 -5.17 -24.40
CA SER A 287 19.51 -4.87 -23.11
C SER A 287 18.43 -4.81 -22.04
N LYS A 288 18.74 -5.32 -20.85
CA LYS A 288 17.86 -5.32 -19.68
C LYS A 288 18.68 -5.02 -18.43
N THR A 289 18.19 -4.08 -17.63
CA THR A 289 18.74 -3.84 -16.28
C THR A 289 17.85 -4.51 -15.25
N VAL A 290 18.45 -5.27 -14.35
CA VAL A 290 17.75 -5.90 -13.21
C VAL A 290 18.45 -5.57 -11.91
N ARG A 291 17.67 -5.45 -10.83
CA ARG A 291 18.19 -5.43 -9.45
C ARG A 291 17.87 -6.76 -8.81
N VAL A 292 18.88 -7.41 -8.23
CA VAL A 292 18.79 -8.77 -7.71
C VAL A 292 19.48 -8.81 -6.36
N ALA A 293 18.86 -9.43 -5.35
CA ALA A 293 19.47 -9.55 -4.04
C ALA A 293 20.80 -10.30 -4.11
N LYS A 294 21.74 -9.94 -3.25
CA LYS A 294 23.06 -10.56 -3.26
C LYS A 294 22.96 -12.03 -2.84
N GLY A 295 23.51 -12.93 -3.66
CA GLY A 295 23.43 -14.37 -3.43
C GLY A 295 22.26 -15.06 -4.16
N ASP A 296 21.36 -14.30 -4.79
CA ASP A 296 20.30 -14.86 -5.62
C ASP A 296 20.78 -15.18 -7.04
N ILE A 297 20.03 -16.05 -7.71
CA ILE A 297 20.28 -16.43 -9.10
C ILE A 297 19.81 -15.31 -10.03
N LEU A 298 20.66 -14.90 -10.96
CA LEU A 298 20.33 -13.92 -11.99
C LEU A 298 19.20 -14.43 -12.89
N PRO A 299 18.06 -13.71 -12.98
CA PRO A 299 17.02 -14.05 -13.95
C PRO A 299 17.47 -13.66 -15.37
N LEU A 300 17.77 -14.66 -16.19
CA LEU A 300 18.08 -14.45 -17.60
C LEU A 300 16.83 -14.00 -18.39
N PRO A 301 16.99 -13.22 -19.48
CA PRO A 301 15.88 -12.82 -20.34
C PRO A 301 15.11 -14.02 -20.88
N THR A 302 13.79 -13.96 -20.79
CA THR A 302 12.91 -15.01 -21.32
C THR A 302 12.81 -14.94 -22.84
N LYS A 303 12.43 -16.05 -23.48
CA LYS A 303 12.15 -16.08 -24.92
C LYS A 303 11.05 -15.09 -25.35
N ALA A 304 10.12 -14.76 -24.45
CA ALA A 304 9.09 -13.76 -24.73
C ALA A 304 9.66 -12.34 -24.78
N GLU A 305 10.65 -12.03 -23.93
CA GLU A 305 11.33 -10.72 -23.90
C GLU A 305 12.29 -10.55 -25.08
N ILE A 306 13.04 -11.60 -25.43
CA ILE A 306 13.99 -11.60 -26.55
C ILE A 306 13.28 -11.60 -27.91
N GLY A 307 12.12 -12.23 -28.00
CA GLY A 307 11.38 -12.41 -29.24
C GLY A 307 11.81 -13.64 -30.03
N ARG A 308 11.24 -13.81 -31.23
CA ARG A 308 11.52 -14.95 -32.12
C ARG A 308 12.77 -14.69 -32.96
N GLY A 309 13.46 -15.76 -33.37
CA GLY A 309 14.61 -15.68 -34.29
C GLY A 309 15.98 -15.64 -33.62
N TYR A 310 16.05 -15.88 -32.30
CA TYR A 310 17.31 -15.93 -31.55
C TYR A 310 17.34 -17.19 -30.67
N ASN A 311 18.48 -17.88 -30.64
CA ASN A 311 18.78 -18.93 -29.67
C ASN A 311 19.96 -18.49 -28.81
N LEU A 312 19.85 -18.67 -27.49
CA LEU A 312 20.93 -18.39 -26.55
C LEU A 312 22.04 -19.44 -26.71
N LEU A 313 23.29 -18.98 -26.86
CA LEU A 313 24.49 -19.82 -26.91
C LEU A 313 25.25 -19.81 -25.58
N SER A 314 25.28 -18.68 -24.86
CA SER A 314 25.93 -18.60 -23.55
C SER A 314 25.28 -19.56 -22.56
N THR A 315 26.11 -20.34 -21.87
CA THR A 315 25.68 -21.32 -20.84
C THR A 315 26.37 -21.06 -19.49
N GLU A 316 27.42 -20.25 -19.49
CA GLU A 316 28.19 -19.85 -18.32
C GLU A 316 27.37 -19.07 -17.28
N TYR A 317 26.20 -18.54 -17.67
CA TYR A 317 25.28 -17.84 -16.80
C TYR A 317 24.11 -18.70 -16.29
N ASP A 318 24.09 -20.00 -16.62
CA ASP A 318 23.08 -20.93 -16.11
C ASP A 318 23.25 -21.09 -14.59
N ASN A 319 22.29 -20.56 -13.81
CA ASN A 319 22.32 -20.48 -12.34
C ASN A 319 23.40 -19.55 -11.78
N TYR A 320 23.78 -18.51 -12.53
CA TYR A 320 24.74 -17.52 -12.06
C TYR A 320 24.26 -16.81 -10.81
N VAL A 321 25.09 -16.80 -9.77
CA VAL A 321 24.80 -16.15 -8.49
C VAL A 321 25.37 -14.74 -8.49
N VAL A 322 24.49 -13.74 -8.33
CA VAL A 322 24.86 -12.32 -8.36
C VAL A 322 25.67 -11.97 -7.10
N ARG A 323 26.83 -11.32 -7.31
CA ARG A 323 27.76 -10.95 -6.22
C ARG A 323 27.90 -9.45 -6.01
N GLY A 324 27.59 -8.66 -7.03
CA GLY A 324 27.76 -7.21 -7.05
C GLY A 324 27.32 -6.63 -8.40
N ASP A 325 27.51 -5.32 -8.57
CA ASP A 325 27.16 -4.64 -9.81
C ASP A 325 28.02 -5.14 -10.97
N GLU A 326 27.40 -5.46 -12.10
CA GLU A 326 28.10 -6.04 -13.25
C GLU A 326 27.35 -5.86 -14.57
N VAL A 327 28.10 -5.97 -15.66
CA VAL A 327 27.56 -6.07 -17.02
C VAL A 327 27.82 -7.49 -17.51
N ILE A 328 26.77 -8.18 -17.90
CA ILE A 328 26.79 -9.55 -18.40
C ILE A 328 26.43 -9.55 -19.87
N THR A 329 27.26 -10.23 -20.67
CA THR A 329 27.02 -10.37 -22.11
C THR A 329 26.53 -11.78 -22.41
N LEU A 330 25.32 -11.90 -22.93
CA LEU A 330 24.75 -13.15 -23.40
C LEU A 330 24.87 -13.23 -24.93
N VAL A 331 25.55 -14.26 -25.42
CA VAL A 331 25.73 -14.46 -26.86
C VAL A 331 24.56 -15.26 -27.41
N TYR A 332 23.95 -14.76 -28.47
CA TYR A 332 22.88 -15.42 -29.20
C TYR A 332 23.30 -15.69 -30.65
N GLU A 333 22.80 -16.79 -31.20
CA GLU A 333 22.77 -16.99 -32.66
C GLU A 333 21.45 -16.48 -33.23
N THR A 334 21.52 -15.91 -34.44
CA THR A 334 20.32 -15.66 -35.24
C THR A 334 19.88 -16.97 -35.86
N VAL A 335 18.62 -17.32 -35.63
CA VAL A 335 18.03 -18.52 -36.22
C VAL A 335 17.14 -18.09 -37.37
N ASP A 336 17.47 -18.52 -38.57
CA ASP A 336 16.58 -18.49 -39.74
C ASP A 336 15.41 -19.46 -39.51
N THR A 337 14.51 -19.11 -38.59
CA THR A 337 13.30 -19.88 -38.27
C THR A 337 12.03 -19.25 -38.85
N PHE A 338 12.16 -18.18 -39.61
CA PHE A 338 11.07 -17.74 -40.47
C PHE A 338 11.10 -18.62 -41.74
N PRO A 339 9.97 -19.22 -42.16
CA PRO A 339 9.91 -20.11 -43.33
C PRO A 339 10.18 -19.39 -44.67
N VAL A 340 10.70 -18.17 -44.66
CA VAL A 340 10.87 -17.32 -45.84
C VAL A 340 12.16 -16.50 -45.71
N LYS A 341 13.07 -16.65 -46.68
CA LYS A 341 14.17 -15.70 -46.91
C LYS A 341 13.57 -14.36 -47.31
N ALA A 342 14.05 -13.26 -46.73
CA ALA A 342 13.72 -11.93 -47.22
C ALA A 342 14.15 -11.82 -48.70
N THR A 343 13.21 -11.49 -49.58
CA THR A 343 13.49 -11.22 -51.00
C THR A 343 13.36 -9.72 -51.26
N THR A 344 14.26 -9.17 -52.09
CA THR A 344 14.29 -7.75 -52.40
C THR A 344 13.16 -7.39 -53.36
N ILE A 345 12.37 -6.35 -53.06
CA ILE A 345 11.42 -5.77 -54.01
C ILE A 345 12.23 -4.99 -55.06
N VAL A 346 12.28 -5.50 -56.29
CA VAL A 346 12.79 -4.77 -57.45
C VAL A 346 11.58 -4.27 -58.24
N ASP A 347 11.53 -2.96 -58.50
CA ASP A 347 10.46 -2.30 -59.27
C ASP A 347 9.01 -2.52 -58.75
N GLY A 348 8.85 -2.53 -57.41
CA GLY A 348 7.53 -2.59 -56.77
C GLY A 348 6.82 -3.93 -56.90
N LYS A 349 7.52 -5.00 -57.30
CA LYS A 349 6.96 -6.35 -57.40
C LYS A 349 7.72 -7.32 -56.51
N LEU A 350 6.97 -8.21 -55.85
CA LEU A 350 7.54 -9.36 -55.14
C LEU A 350 8.16 -10.33 -56.16
N ALA A 351 9.26 -10.98 -55.79
CA ALA A 351 9.88 -11.99 -56.62
C ALA A 351 8.89 -13.16 -56.90
N PRO A 352 8.90 -13.79 -58.09
CA PRO A 352 7.92 -14.81 -58.49
C PRO A 352 7.78 -16.00 -57.52
N GLU A 353 8.86 -16.31 -56.80
CA GLU A 353 8.96 -17.40 -55.83
C GLU A 353 8.47 -17.03 -54.42
N THR A 354 8.10 -15.78 -54.18
CA THR A 354 7.56 -15.34 -52.88
C THR A 354 6.27 -16.09 -52.61
N GLN A 355 6.14 -16.78 -51.48
CA GLN A 355 4.88 -17.44 -51.08
C GLN A 355 4.13 -16.68 -49.98
N TYR A 356 4.87 -15.91 -49.18
CA TYR A 356 4.37 -15.12 -48.05
C TYR A 356 5.12 -13.79 -47.97
N TYR A 357 4.46 -12.76 -47.47
CA TYR A 357 5.09 -11.47 -47.18
C TYR A 357 4.56 -10.88 -45.87
N TYR A 358 5.37 -10.02 -45.25
CA TYR A 358 4.98 -9.28 -44.06
C TYR A 358 4.61 -7.84 -44.42
N ILE A 359 3.52 -7.35 -43.82
CA ILE A 359 3.25 -5.91 -43.76
C ILE A 359 3.41 -5.49 -42.30
N ASN A 360 4.23 -4.47 -42.06
CA ASN A 360 4.23 -3.76 -40.79
C ASN A 360 3.09 -2.74 -40.82
N MET A 361 2.11 -2.93 -39.95
CA MET A 361 1.07 -1.93 -39.69
C MET A 361 1.11 -1.61 -38.20
N ASP A 362 1.48 -0.37 -37.88
CA ASP A 362 1.44 0.18 -36.53
C ASP A 362 2.22 -0.67 -35.50
N GLY A 363 3.41 -1.15 -35.87
CA GLY A 363 4.29 -1.92 -34.99
C GLY A 363 3.97 -3.43 -34.91
N HIS A 364 2.92 -3.90 -35.60
CA HIS A 364 2.56 -5.31 -35.66
C HIS A 364 2.86 -5.91 -37.05
N TYR A 365 3.45 -7.11 -37.06
CA TYR A 365 3.74 -7.87 -38.28
C TYR A 365 2.61 -8.85 -38.59
N LEU A 366 1.94 -8.65 -39.72
CA LEU A 366 0.93 -9.58 -40.24
C LEU A 366 1.55 -10.46 -41.33
N LEU A 367 1.45 -11.79 -41.16
CA LEU A 367 1.81 -12.77 -42.19
C LEU A 367 0.64 -12.91 -43.16
N MET A 368 0.82 -12.54 -44.43
CA MET A 368 -0.21 -12.74 -45.46
C MET A 368 0.25 -13.77 -46.51
N PRO A 369 -0.55 -14.80 -46.82
CA PRO A 369 -0.36 -15.62 -48.00
C PRO A 369 -0.73 -14.83 -49.26
N LEU A 370 -0.03 -15.06 -50.38
CA LEU A 370 -0.46 -14.49 -51.65
C LEU A 370 -1.85 -15.03 -52.02
N PRO A 371 -2.79 -14.18 -52.47
CA PRO A 371 -4.11 -14.63 -52.88
C PRO A 371 -3.98 -15.59 -54.07
N THR A 372 -4.52 -16.79 -53.94
CA THR A 372 -4.64 -17.72 -55.06
C THR A 372 -5.58 -17.13 -56.12
N LYS A 373 -5.26 -17.37 -57.40
CA LYS A 373 -5.90 -16.81 -58.60
C LYS A 373 -7.45 -16.86 -58.63
N SER A 374 -8.08 -17.66 -57.78
CA SER A 374 -9.54 -17.81 -57.67
C SER A 374 -10.25 -16.71 -56.87
N ALA A 375 -9.55 -15.84 -56.13
CA ALA A 375 -10.19 -14.80 -55.32
C ALA A 375 -10.39 -13.44 -56.03
N MET A 376 -9.93 -13.28 -57.28
CA MET A 376 -9.99 -12.01 -58.01
C MET A 376 -11.33 -11.71 -58.72
N THR A 377 -12.29 -12.63 -58.72
CA THR A 377 -13.56 -12.44 -59.48
C THR A 377 -14.71 -11.83 -58.68
N SER A 378 -14.52 -11.51 -57.40
CA SER A 378 -15.54 -10.79 -56.61
C SER A 378 -14.91 -9.64 -55.83
N ALA A 379 -14.41 -8.64 -56.55
CA ALA A 379 -14.14 -7.35 -55.94
C ALA A 379 -15.44 -6.52 -55.89
N PRO A 380 -16.02 -6.22 -54.72
CA PRO A 380 -16.91 -5.08 -54.61
C PRO A 380 -16.07 -3.79 -54.79
N SER A 381 -16.62 -2.87 -55.58
CA SER A 381 -16.05 -1.59 -56.00
C SER A 381 -15.38 -0.79 -54.85
N PRO A 382 -14.25 -0.10 -55.09
CA PRO A 382 -13.56 0.63 -54.04
C PRO A 382 -14.25 1.98 -53.75
N TRP A 383 -14.66 2.16 -52.50
CA TRP A 383 -14.80 3.40 -51.70
C TRP A 383 -15.50 4.66 -52.29
N PRO A 384 -16.26 5.41 -51.47
CA PRO A 384 -16.97 6.60 -51.93
C PRO A 384 -16.01 7.76 -52.21
N ARG A 385 -16.21 8.44 -53.34
CA ARG A 385 -15.52 9.69 -53.71
C ARG A 385 -15.77 10.76 -52.63
N ARG A 386 -14.71 11.24 -51.98
CA ARG A 386 -14.74 12.52 -51.24
C ARG A 386 -14.96 13.66 -52.24
N ALA A 387 -16.09 14.36 -52.09
CA ALA A 387 -16.31 15.65 -52.73
C ALA A 387 -15.36 16.68 -52.11
N GLY A 388 -14.64 17.41 -52.97
CA GLY A 388 -13.86 18.57 -52.56
C GLY A 388 -14.78 19.76 -52.31
N THR A 389 -14.45 20.55 -51.29
CA THR A 389 -15.01 21.87 -51.04
C THR A 389 -13.90 22.91 -51.18
N SER A 390 -14.09 23.86 -52.10
CA SER A 390 -13.70 25.26 -51.88
C SER A 390 -14.58 26.17 -52.75
N ALA A 391 -15.67 26.65 -52.14
CA ALA A 391 -16.37 27.93 -52.32
C ALA A 391 -17.75 27.80 -51.69
#